data_AF-A0A354I451-F1
#
_entry.id   AF-A0A354I451-F1
#
_cell.length_a   1.000
_cell.length_b   1.000
_cell.length_c   1.000
_cell.angle_alpha   90.00
_cell.angle_beta   90.00
_cell.angle_gamma   90.00
#
_symmetry.space_group_name_H-M   'P 1'
#
loop_
_entity.id
_entity.type
_entity.pdbx_description
1 polymer ?
#
loop_
_entity_poly.entity_id
_entity_poly.type
_entity_poly.pdbx_seq_one_letter_code
_entity_poly.pdbx_strand_id
1 'polypeptide(L)'
;MFRNERIEKRLVKSFAVVTILTAVAAVIGLIALLVTSNRYAYALQNYGFSQGDIGKMMVTFADTRSATRAVIGYTDAEIVASSLETHNQKKEACLGYFKDMEKTLSTAEEKTKYEEISKSLDEYWVLEEQILNIGNTTDAAKSAEAQEMAAHELAPIYDATYALLADLM
;
A
#
# COMPACT_ATOMS: atom_id res chain seq x y z
N MET A 1 -51.98 22.03 -26.38
CA MET A 1 -51.23 21.57 -27.57
C MET A 1 -52.04 20.65 -28.51
N PHE A 2 -53.10 19.95 -28.08
CA PHE A 2 -53.82 18.98 -28.95
C PHE A 2 -55.37 19.09 -28.89
N ARG A 3 -55.95 20.31 -28.86
CA ARG A 3 -57.39 20.52 -28.57
C ARG A 3 -58.36 20.10 -29.69
N ASN A 4 -57.90 19.97 -30.95
CA ASN A 4 -58.74 19.69 -32.12
C ASN A 4 -58.58 18.28 -32.72
N GLU A 5 -57.98 17.32 -32.00
CA GLU A 5 -57.80 15.93 -32.49
C GLU A 5 -58.75 14.95 -31.78
N ARG A 6 -59.10 13.83 -32.45
CA ARG A 6 -59.84 12.72 -31.83
C ARG A 6 -59.09 12.24 -30.58
N ILE A 7 -59.83 11.93 -29.51
CA ILE A 7 -59.31 11.60 -28.16
C ILE A 7 -58.21 10.52 -28.23
N GLU A 8 -58.42 9.49 -29.05
CA GLU A 8 -57.45 8.41 -29.30
C GLU A 8 -56.08 8.91 -29.77
N LYS A 9 -56.05 9.77 -30.80
CA LYS A 9 -54.80 10.35 -31.33
C LYS A 9 -54.09 11.23 -30.32
N ARG A 10 -54.85 11.96 -29.51
CA ARG A 10 -54.31 12.81 -28.44
C ARG A 10 -53.66 11.97 -27.32
N LEU A 11 -54.28 10.83 -26.98
CA LEU A 11 -53.75 9.91 -25.96
C LEU A 11 -52.44 9.27 -26.43
N VAL A 12 -52.40 8.76 -27.66
CA VAL A 12 -51.20 8.15 -28.24
C VAL A 12 -50.04 9.14 -28.32
N LYS A 13 -50.28 10.39 -28.76
CA LYS A 13 -49.25 11.44 -28.80
C LYS A 13 -48.74 11.81 -27.41
N SER A 14 -49.64 11.96 -26.45
CA SER A 14 -49.25 12.32 -25.07
C SER A 14 -48.43 11.20 -24.44
N PHE A 15 -48.83 9.94 -24.64
CA PHE A 15 -48.09 8.78 -24.20
C PHE A 15 -46.71 8.68 -24.87
N ALA A 16 -46.63 8.92 -26.19
CA ALA A 16 -45.37 8.95 -26.91
C ALA A 16 -44.40 10.01 -26.35
N VAL A 17 -44.89 11.22 -26.06
CA VAL A 17 -44.08 12.30 -25.47
C VAL A 17 -43.54 11.89 -24.09
N VAL A 18 -44.39 11.32 -23.23
CA VAL A 18 -43.97 10.84 -21.91
C VAL A 18 -42.94 9.72 -22.03
N THR A 19 -43.17 8.74 -22.91
CA THR A 19 -42.23 7.63 -23.13
C THR A 19 -40.88 8.11 -23.64
N ILE A 20 -40.86 9.08 -24.58
CA ILE A 20 -39.61 9.68 -25.09
C ILE A 20 -38.88 10.41 -23.96
N LEU A 21 -39.58 11.20 -23.14
CA LEU A 21 -38.97 11.90 -22.00
C LEU A 21 -38.37 10.92 -20.99
N THR A 22 -39.10 9.85 -20.66
CA THR A 22 -38.62 8.80 -19.76
C THR A 22 -37.41 8.07 -20.33
N ALA A 23 -37.40 7.77 -21.63
CA ALA A 23 -36.26 7.15 -22.30
C ALA A 23 -35.01 8.04 -22.27
N VAL A 24 -35.16 9.34 -22.53
CA VAL A 24 -34.06 10.32 -22.43
C VAL A 24 -33.53 10.39 -21.00
N ALA A 25 -34.41 10.45 -20.00
CA ALA A 25 -34.01 10.46 -18.59
C ALA A 25 -33.26 9.17 -18.20
N ALA A 26 -33.71 8.00 -18.66
CA ALA A 26 -33.05 6.73 -18.44
C ALA A 26 -31.64 6.69 -19.07
N VAL A 27 -31.49 7.19 -20.30
CA VAL A 27 -30.19 7.29 -20.97
C VAL A 27 -29.23 8.20 -20.20
N ILE A 28 -29.70 9.36 -19.74
CA ILE A 28 -28.88 10.28 -18.92
C ILE A 28 -28.47 9.59 -17.61
N GLY A 29 -29.40 8.90 -16.94
CA GLY A 29 -29.10 8.13 -15.73
C GLY A 29 -28.06 7.04 -15.96
N LEU A 30 -28.16 6.32 -17.08
CA LEU A 30 -27.18 5.30 -17.46
C LEU A 30 -25.79 5.92 -17.71
N ILE A 31 -25.72 7.04 -18.43
CA ILE A 31 -24.45 7.76 -18.67
C ILE A 31 -23.83 8.20 -17.35
N ALA A 32 -24.62 8.78 -16.43
CA ALA A 32 -24.15 9.18 -15.12
C ALA A 32 -23.59 7.99 -14.32
N LEU A 33 -24.29 6.84 -14.33
CA LEU A 33 -23.81 5.62 -13.67
C LEU A 33 -22.50 5.12 -14.29
N LEU A 34 -22.36 5.11 -15.62
CA LEU A 34 -21.14 4.69 -16.30
C LEU A 34 -19.96 5.60 -15.95
N VAL A 35 -20.16 6.92 -15.96
CA VAL A 35 -19.11 7.90 -15.60
C VAL A 35 -18.68 7.72 -14.15
N THR A 36 -19.63 7.60 -13.22
CA THR A 36 -19.34 7.41 -11.80
C THR A 36 -18.64 6.08 -11.54
N SER A 37 -19.12 4.97 -12.13
CA SER A 37 -18.46 3.66 -12.02
C SER A 37 -17.02 3.68 -12.53
N ASN A 38 -16.77 4.33 -13.67
CA ASN A 38 -15.40 4.45 -14.20
C ASN A 38 -14.51 5.30 -13.29
N ARG A 39 -15.02 6.37 -12.69
CA ARG A 39 -14.28 7.17 -11.70
C ARG A 39 -13.98 6.38 -10.43
N TYR A 40 -14.91 5.59 -9.94
CA TYR A 40 -14.68 4.71 -8.79
C TYR A 40 -13.66 3.63 -9.10
N ALA A 41 -13.75 2.97 -10.26
CA ALA A 41 -12.77 1.97 -10.68
C ALA A 41 -11.36 2.56 -10.77
N TYR A 42 -11.24 3.76 -11.37
CA TYR A 42 -9.98 4.50 -11.42
C TYR A 42 -9.46 4.83 -10.02
N ALA A 43 -10.32 5.32 -9.11
CA ALA A 43 -9.90 5.68 -7.76
C ALA A 43 -9.47 4.46 -6.94
N LEU A 44 -10.20 3.34 -7.04
CA LEU A 44 -9.84 2.08 -6.39
C LEU A 44 -8.52 1.54 -6.89
N GLN A 45 -8.30 1.59 -8.21
CA GLN A 45 -7.09 1.02 -8.81
C GLN A 45 -5.84 1.84 -8.51
N ASN A 46 -5.92 3.18 -8.59
CA ASN A 46 -4.74 4.04 -8.45
C ASN A 46 -4.47 4.50 -7.02
N TYR A 47 -5.49 4.51 -6.13
CA TYR A 47 -5.33 4.96 -4.74
C TYR A 47 -5.67 3.85 -3.73
N GLY A 48 -6.76 3.11 -3.92
CA GLY A 48 -7.19 2.10 -2.94
C GLY A 48 -6.24 0.89 -2.86
N PHE A 49 -5.87 0.32 -4.00
CA PHE A 49 -4.98 -0.85 -4.04
C PHE A 49 -3.51 -0.49 -3.75
N SER A 50 -3.03 0.66 -4.21
CA SER A 50 -1.68 1.16 -3.90
C SER A 50 -1.48 1.39 -2.41
N GLN A 51 -2.43 2.03 -1.72
CA GLN A 51 -2.39 2.20 -0.26
C GLN A 51 -2.39 0.88 0.51
N GLY A 52 -3.16 -0.12 0.05
CA GLY A 52 -3.18 -1.45 0.65
C GLY A 52 -1.84 -2.17 0.53
N ASP A 53 -1.17 -2.06 -0.61
CA ASP A 53 0.13 -2.70 -0.83
C ASP A 53 1.27 -1.96 -0.09
N ILE A 54 1.23 -0.63 -0.04
CA ILE A 54 2.12 0.18 0.83
C ILE A 54 1.93 -0.24 2.30
N GLY A 55 0.68 -0.38 2.76
CA GLY A 55 0.38 -0.80 4.12
C GLY A 55 0.93 -2.19 4.47
N LYS A 56 0.82 -3.17 3.56
CA LYS A 56 1.43 -4.49 3.75
C LYS A 56 2.95 -4.42 3.88
N MET A 57 3.60 -3.62 3.03
CA MET A 57 5.03 -3.39 3.08
C MET A 57 5.44 -2.75 4.42
N MET A 58 4.74 -1.71 4.87
CA MET A 58 5.01 -1.05 6.14
C MET A 58 4.87 -2.00 7.34
N VAL A 59 3.88 -2.90 7.33
CA VAL A 59 3.69 -3.91 8.37
C VAL A 59 4.82 -4.93 8.36
N THR A 60 5.19 -5.49 7.21
CA THR A 60 6.29 -6.45 7.15
C THR A 60 7.64 -5.83 7.47
N PHE A 61 7.85 -4.55 7.12
CA PHE A 61 9.03 -3.79 7.51
C PHE A 61 9.13 -3.62 9.04
N ALA A 62 8.03 -3.25 9.68
CA ALA A 62 7.94 -3.13 11.14
C ALA A 62 8.15 -4.48 11.85
N ASP A 63 7.52 -5.55 11.35
CA ASP A 63 7.71 -6.91 11.85
C ASP A 63 9.17 -7.36 11.73
N THR A 64 9.82 -7.04 10.61
CA THR A 64 11.24 -7.35 10.37
C THR A 64 12.12 -6.64 11.41
N ARG A 65 11.93 -5.33 11.63
CA ARG A 65 12.63 -4.57 12.69
C ARG A 65 12.42 -5.17 14.08
N SER A 66 11.19 -5.61 14.38
CA SER A 66 10.88 -6.26 15.66
C SER A 66 11.61 -7.59 15.81
N ALA A 67 11.66 -8.39 14.75
CA ALA A 67 12.38 -9.67 14.76
C ALA A 67 13.90 -9.48 14.86
N THR A 68 14.48 -8.48 14.18
CA THR A 68 15.90 -8.11 14.34
C THR A 68 16.21 -7.79 15.81
N ARG A 69 15.38 -6.99 16.49
CA ARG A 69 15.54 -6.68 17.92
C ARG A 69 15.46 -7.92 18.81
N ALA A 70 14.59 -8.86 18.47
CA ALA A 70 14.48 -10.13 19.19
C ALA A 70 15.74 -10.99 19.01
N VAL A 71 16.28 -11.09 17.79
CA VAL A 71 17.51 -11.85 17.50
C VAL A 71 18.70 -11.32 18.28
N ILE A 72 18.88 -9.99 18.35
CA ILE A 72 20.03 -9.39 19.04
C ILE A 72 19.84 -9.22 20.55
N GLY A 73 18.60 -9.31 21.04
CA GLY A 73 18.24 -9.01 22.43
C GLY A 73 17.97 -10.23 23.32
N TYR A 74 17.52 -11.35 22.74
CA TYR A 74 17.27 -12.57 23.50
C TYR A 74 18.52 -13.45 23.60
N THR A 75 18.63 -14.18 24.71
CA THR A 75 19.72 -15.14 24.97
C THR A 75 19.29 -16.59 24.79
N ASP A 76 17.98 -16.85 24.75
CA ASP A 76 17.42 -18.18 24.56
C ASP A 76 17.57 -18.60 23.09
N ALA A 77 18.27 -19.71 22.84
CA ALA A 77 18.62 -20.15 21.50
C ALA A 77 17.39 -20.54 20.65
N GLU A 78 16.34 -21.10 21.26
CA GLU A 78 15.11 -21.46 20.53
C GLU A 78 14.35 -20.20 20.11
N ILE A 79 14.25 -19.22 21.03
CA ILE A 79 13.63 -17.93 20.74
C ILE A 79 14.40 -17.17 19.65
N VAL A 80 15.73 -17.15 19.72
CA VAL A 80 16.59 -16.49 18.71
C VAL A 80 16.43 -17.16 17.35
N ALA A 81 16.45 -18.50 17.30
CA ALA A 81 16.27 -19.23 16.04
C ALA A 81 14.90 -18.96 15.41
N SER A 82 13.82 -18.99 16.20
CA SER A 82 12.46 -18.68 15.72
C SER A 82 12.33 -17.22 15.29
N SER A 83 12.99 -16.30 15.99
CA SER A 83 13.01 -14.88 15.64
C SER A 83 13.77 -14.64 14.34
N LEU A 84 14.87 -15.35 14.09
CA LEU A 84 15.63 -15.27 12.84
C LEU A 84 14.85 -15.83 11.65
N GLU A 85 14.13 -16.94 11.84
CA GLU A 85 13.21 -17.47 10.83
C GLU A 85 12.11 -16.45 10.49
N THR A 86 11.47 -15.90 11.53
CA THR A 86 10.45 -14.85 11.37
C THR A 86 11.01 -13.64 10.64
N HIS A 87 12.20 -13.18 11.03
CA HIS A 87 12.91 -12.09 10.38
C HIS A 87 13.06 -12.34 8.88
N ASN A 88 13.59 -13.50 8.49
CA ASN A 88 13.85 -13.81 7.09
C ASN A 88 12.56 -13.88 6.26
N GLN A 89 11.50 -14.51 6.80
CA GLN A 89 10.20 -14.57 6.14
C GLN A 89 9.59 -13.17 5.94
N LYS A 90 9.70 -12.30 6.95
CA LYS A 90 9.16 -10.94 6.89
C LYS A 90 9.96 -10.02 5.98
N LYS A 91 11.29 -10.16 5.97
CA LYS A 91 12.18 -9.45 5.03
C LYS A 91 11.86 -9.84 3.59
N GLU A 92 11.71 -11.13 3.30
CA GLU A 92 11.30 -11.61 1.97
C GLU A 92 9.94 -11.03 1.55
N ALA A 93 8.95 -11.08 2.44
CA ALA A 93 7.63 -10.49 2.17
C ALA A 93 7.69 -8.98 1.97
N CYS A 94 8.49 -8.26 2.76
CA CYS A 94 8.74 -6.83 2.62
C CYS A 94 9.30 -6.47 1.24
N LEU A 95 10.34 -7.18 0.79
CA LEU A 95 10.94 -6.98 -0.53
C LEU A 95 9.95 -7.33 -1.67
N GLY A 96 9.14 -8.37 -1.47
CA GLY A 96 8.08 -8.75 -2.39
C GLY A 96 7.02 -7.64 -2.54
N TYR A 97 6.49 -7.14 -1.42
CA TYR A 97 5.49 -6.07 -1.44
C TYR A 97 6.06 -4.75 -1.95
N PHE A 98 7.30 -4.41 -1.61
CA PHE A 98 7.97 -3.24 -2.17
C PHE A 98 8.03 -3.31 -3.70
N LYS A 99 8.43 -4.46 -4.27
CA LYS A 99 8.42 -4.66 -5.72
C LYS A 99 7.02 -4.58 -6.33
N ASP A 100 6.00 -5.07 -5.65
CA ASP A 100 4.63 -5.01 -6.13
C ASP A 100 4.08 -3.57 -6.15
N MET A 101 4.49 -2.72 -5.21
CA MET A 101 4.10 -1.30 -5.17
C MET A 101 4.44 -0.59 -6.48
N GLU A 102 5.59 -0.87 -7.10
CA GLU A 102 6.04 -0.25 -8.37
C GLU A 102 4.98 -0.33 -9.48
N LYS A 103 4.19 -1.42 -9.51
CA LYS A 103 3.16 -1.67 -10.53
C LYS A 103 1.98 -0.71 -10.44
N THR A 104 1.77 -0.10 -9.27
CA THR A 104 0.63 0.78 -8.98
C THR A 104 0.98 2.26 -9.07
N LEU A 105 2.28 2.60 -9.18
CA LEU A 105 2.76 3.96 -9.28
C LEU A 105 2.60 4.49 -10.71
N SER A 106 1.87 5.58 -10.86
CA SER A 106 1.42 6.10 -12.15
C SER A 106 2.06 7.45 -12.50
N THR A 107 2.48 8.23 -11.52
CA THR A 107 3.05 9.57 -11.68
C THR A 107 4.58 9.56 -11.60
N ALA A 108 5.22 10.61 -12.15
CA ALA A 108 6.66 10.77 -12.06
C ALA A 108 7.13 11.02 -10.61
N GLU A 109 6.32 11.75 -9.83
CA GLU A 109 6.61 12.04 -8.42
C GLU A 109 6.60 10.77 -7.56
N GLU A 110 5.58 9.92 -7.73
CA GLU A 110 5.50 8.61 -7.08
C GLU A 110 6.73 7.73 -7.38
N LYS A 111 7.19 7.74 -8.63
CA LYS A 111 8.40 6.98 -9.04
C LYS A 111 9.67 7.53 -8.42
N THR A 112 9.82 8.85 -8.34
CA THR A 112 10.97 9.46 -7.65
C THR A 112 10.97 9.10 -6.17
N LYS A 113 9.83 9.18 -5.48
CA LYS A 113 9.71 8.73 -4.08
C LYS A 113 10.03 7.24 -3.92
N TYR A 114 9.59 6.40 -4.86
CA TYR A 114 9.92 4.97 -4.85
C TYR A 114 11.43 4.71 -4.95
N GLU A 115 12.14 5.46 -5.80
CA GLU A 115 13.61 5.37 -5.90
C GLU A 115 14.30 5.84 -4.60
N GLU A 116 13.78 6.88 -3.95
CA GLU A 116 14.28 7.35 -2.64
C GLU A 116 14.08 6.29 -1.55
N ILE A 117 12.90 5.66 -1.51
CA ILE A 117 12.60 4.55 -0.60
C ILE A 117 13.54 3.37 -0.89
N SER A 118 13.76 3.02 -2.16
CA SER A 118 14.65 1.92 -2.54
C SER A 118 16.06 2.12 -2.00
N LYS A 119 16.62 3.32 -2.16
CA LYS A 119 17.97 3.64 -1.64
C LYS A 119 18.01 3.57 -0.12
N SER A 120 17.00 4.13 0.55
CA SER A 120 16.90 4.08 2.01
C SER A 120 16.76 2.65 2.54
N LEU A 121 16.03 1.77 1.83
CA LEU A 121 15.93 0.35 2.13
C LEU A 121 17.25 -0.38 1.92
N ASP A 122 17.97 -0.11 0.84
CA ASP A 122 19.29 -0.71 0.60
C ASP A 122 20.25 -0.38 1.75
N GLU A 123 20.30 0.89 2.15
CA GLU A 123 21.08 1.35 3.31
C GLU A 123 20.64 0.65 4.60
N TYR A 124 19.33 0.56 4.83
CA TYR A 124 18.76 -0.14 5.99
C TYR A 124 19.20 -1.60 6.04
N TRP A 125 19.06 -2.34 4.94
CA TRP A 125 19.33 -3.78 4.90
C TRP A 125 20.81 -4.11 5.04
N VAL A 126 21.71 -3.26 4.51
CA VAL A 126 23.15 -3.43 4.70
C VAL A 126 23.52 -3.27 6.17
N LEU A 127 23.02 -2.23 6.84
CA LEU A 127 23.31 -2.00 8.25
C LEU A 127 22.66 -3.05 9.16
N GLU A 128 21.43 -3.45 8.84
CA GLU A 128 20.69 -4.50 9.55
C GLU A 128 21.42 -5.84 9.50
N GLU A 129 21.97 -6.23 8.35
CA GLU A 129 22.77 -7.44 8.21
C GLU A 129 24.05 -7.38 9.05
N GLN A 130 24.72 -6.23 9.11
CA GLN A 130 25.89 -6.04 9.99
C GLN A 130 25.50 -6.22 11.47
N ILE A 131 24.39 -5.62 11.89
CA ILE A 131 23.86 -5.73 13.25
C ILE A 131 23.52 -7.19 13.60
N LEU A 132 22.86 -7.93 12.70
CA LEU A 132 22.58 -9.34 12.91
C LEU A 132 23.85 -10.18 13.02
N ASN A 133 24.85 -9.91 12.18
CA ASN A 133 26.13 -10.64 12.22
C ASN A 133 26.90 -10.41 13.53
N ILE A 134 26.76 -9.24 14.15
CA ILE A 134 27.34 -8.92 15.46
C ILE A 134 26.50 -9.52 16.59
N GLY A 135 25.18 -9.32 16.54
CA GLY A 135 24.27 -9.55 17.68
C GLY A 135 23.63 -10.93 17.74
N ASN A 136 23.64 -11.74 16.67
CA ASN A 136 23.18 -13.13 16.70
C ASN A 136 24.21 -14.02 17.40
N THR A 137 24.35 -13.84 18.70
CA THR A 137 25.39 -14.45 19.53
C THR A 137 24.95 -14.54 20.99
N THR A 138 25.62 -15.40 21.76
CA THR A 138 25.43 -15.50 23.21
C THR A 138 26.41 -14.60 23.99
N ASP A 139 27.30 -13.90 23.29
CA ASP A 139 28.22 -12.92 23.88
C ASP A 139 27.49 -11.62 24.23
N ALA A 140 27.42 -11.30 25.52
CA ALA A 140 26.70 -10.13 26.03
C ALA A 140 27.29 -8.79 25.53
N ALA A 141 28.60 -8.70 25.30
CA ALA A 141 29.22 -7.45 24.84
C ALA A 141 28.84 -7.18 23.38
N LYS A 142 28.89 -8.22 22.53
CA LYS A 142 28.47 -8.12 21.13
C LYS A 142 26.97 -7.89 20.98
N SER A 143 26.15 -8.54 21.81
CA SER A 143 24.71 -8.27 21.84
C SER A 143 24.42 -6.82 22.23
N ALA A 144 25.13 -6.26 23.22
CA ALA A 144 24.99 -4.86 23.60
C ALA A 144 25.44 -3.90 22.48
N GLU A 145 26.54 -4.20 21.79
CA GLU A 145 27.03 -3.44 20.63
C GLU A 145 25.98 -3.42 19.50
N ALA A 146 25.43 -4.57 19.15
CA ALA A 146 24.38 -4.67 18.14
C ALA A 146 23.10 -3.90 18.53
N GLN A 147 22.72 -3.94 19.81
CA GLN A 147 21.57 -3.19 20.31
C GLN A 147 21.79 -1.67 20.25
N GLU A 148 22.99 -1.20 20.56
CA GLU A 148 23.37 0.21 20.45
C GLU A 148 23.30 0.70 18.99
N MET A 149 23.89 -0.07 18.06
CA MET A 149 23.80 0.20 16.62
C MET A 149 22.33 0.20 16.15
N ALA A 150 21.52 -0.75 16.61
CA ALA A 150 20.10 -0.82 16.26
C ALA A 150 19.30 0.39 16.78
N ALA A 151 19.67 0.93 17.94
CA ALA A 151 19.00 2.06 18.57
C ALA A 151 19.42 3.42 17.99
N HIS A 152 20.70 3.58 17.64
CA HIS A 152 21.27 4.88 17.28
C HIS A 152 21.58 5.05 15.79
N GLU A 153 21.81 3.96 15.06
CA GLU A 153 22.16 4.02 13.63
C GLU A 153 21.04 3.47 12.75
N LEU A 154 20.48 2.31 13.10
CA LEU A 154 19.42 1.67 12.30
C LEU A 154 18.06 2.34 12.48
N ALA A 155 17.75 2.80 13.69
CA ALA A 155 16.46 3.42 14.00
C ALA A 155 16.19 4.71 13.20
N PRO A 156 17.14 5.66 13.07
CA PRO A 156 16.94 6.83 12.20
C PRO A 156 16.66 6.48 10.74
N ILE A 157 17.36 5.47 10.19
CA ILE A 157 17.12 5.01 8.82
C ILE A 157 15.70 4.46 8.70
N TYR A 158 15.28 3.57 9.61
CA TYR A 158 13.91 3.07 9.64
C TYR A 158 12.88 4.20 9.68
N ASP A 159 13.06 5.17 10.59
CA ASP A 159 12.07 6.22 10.81
C ASP A 159 11.97 7.12 9.56
N ALA A 160 13.09 7.37 8.87
CA ALA A 160 13.12 8.06 7.58
C ALA A 160 12.44 7.24 6.47
N THR A 161 12.76 5.95 6.32
CA THR A 161 12.11 5.07 5.33
C THR A 161 10.60 4.99 5.58
N TYR A 162 10.18 4.85 6.84
CA TYR A 162 8.77 4.78 7.23
C TYR A 162 8.03 6.08 6.93
N ALA A 163 8.67 7.23 7.15
CA ALA A 163 8.11 8.53 6.77
C ALA A 163 7.93 8.66 5.25
N LEU A 164 8.91 8.21 4.45
CA LEU A 164 8.79 8.19 2.99
C LEU A 164 7.65 7.28 2.50
N LEU A 165 7.50 6.10 3.11
CA LEU A 165 6.40 5.18 2.81
C LEU A 165 5.04 5.79 3.17
N ALA A 166 4.95 6.48 4.31
CA ALA A 166 3.73 7.17 4.73
C ALA A 166 3.37 8.35 3.81
N ASP A 167 4.36 9.08 3.28
CA ASP A 167 4.17 10.18 2.33
C ASP A 167 3.85 9.71 0.90
N LEU A 168 4.05 8.42 0.61
CA LEU A 168 3.64 7.79 -0.64
C LEU A 168 2.19 7.27 -0.60
N MET A 169 1.59 7.17 0.59
CA MET A 169 0.23 6.68 0.82
C MET A 169 -0.83 7.76 0.57
#